data_AF-S9VW02-F1
#
_entry.id   AF-S9VW02-F1
#
_cell.length_a   1.000
_cell.length_b   1.000
_cell.length_c   1.000
_cell.angle_alpha   90.00
_cell.angle_beta   90.00
_cell.angle_gamma   90.00
#
_symmetry.space_group_name_H-M   'P 1'
#
loop_
_entity.id
_entity.type
_entity.pdbx_description
1 polymer ?
#
loop_
_entity_poly.entity_id
_entity_poly.type
_entity_poly.pdbx_seq_one_letter_code
_entity_poly.pdbx_strand_id
1 'polypeptide(L)'
;MGWAALKVVPDTSGEVKPWFGDNDTIDAFMIHGETFSVPEGCHLVVHGQHCANQAIQYRDQYIIGTQFHPEIDTPRGVGLLDMKEPCLYWQREIDAMTPEERATKLSPGAMTRDAIQEGIEAGRLKKDYVVMKKLFDTWAEGFMNH
;
A
#
# COMPACT_ATOMS: atom_id res chain seq x y z
N MET A 1 0.83 -8.22 -1.92
CA MET A 1 -0.62 -8.42 -2.14
C MET A 1 -1.33 -8.52 -0.81
N GLY A 2 -2.35 -7.70 -0.57
CA GLY A 2 -3.02 -7.59 0.73
C GLY A 2 -2.46 -6.45 1.59
N TRP A 3 -2.52 -6.57 2.91
CA TRP A 3 -2.03 -5.56 3.84
C TRP A 3 -0.56 -5.70 4.16
N ALA A 4 0.12 -4.56 4.30
CA ALA A 4 1.46 -4.49 4.85
C ALA A 4 1.60 -3.27 5.77
N ALA A 5 2.35 -3.44 6.86
CA ALA A 5 2.83 -2.34 7.68
C ALA A 5 3.99 -1.66 6.94
N LEU A 6 3.81 -0.38 6.63
CA LEU A 6 4.78 0.46 5.95
C LEU A 6 5.34 1.50 6.91
N LYS A 7 6.56 1.95 6.64
CA LYS A 7 7.25 2.96 7.43
C LYS A 7 7.27 4.29 6.70
N VAL A 8 6.90 5.35 7.40
CA VAL A 8 7.01 6.72 6.93
C VAL A 8 8.45 7.20 7.15
N VAL A 9 9.04 7.81 6.13
CA VAL A 9 10.40 8.34 6.18
C VAL A 9 10.35 9.69 6.92
N PRO A 10 11.13 9.87 8.01
CA PRO A 10 11.19 11.16 8.70
C PRO A 10 11.71 12.25 7.77
N ASP A 11 11.06 13.42 7.77
CA ASP A 11 11.51 14.57 7.00
C ASP A 11 12.76 15.19 7.66
N THR A 12 13.90 15.08 6.97
CA THR A 12 15.14 15.74 7.37
C THR A 12 15.46 16.98 6.54
N SER A 13 14.76 17.23 5.44
CA SER A 13 15.01 18.38 4.56
C SER A 13 14.09 19.57 4.85
N GLY A 14 12.93 19.33 5.48
CA GLY A 14 11.89 20.33 5.68
C GLY A 14 11.04 20.57 4.43
N GLU A 15 11.22 19.77 3.38
CA GLU A 15 10.53 19.90 2.10
C GLU A 15 9.35 18.93 1.98
N VAL A 16 9.33 17.86 2.78
CA VAL A 16 8.31 16.80 2.68
C VAL A 16 7.04 17.22 3.42
N LYS A 17 5.89 17.16 2.74
CA LYS A 17 4.60 17.47 3.35
C LYS A 17 4.21 16.40 4.36
N PRO A 18 3.44 16.73 5.41
CA PRO A 18 3.02 15.78 6.43
C PRO A 18 1.86 14.89 5.93
N TRP A 19 2.09 14.13 4.85
CA TRP A 19 1.09 13.29 4.17
C TRP A 19 0.35 12.33 5.09
N PHE A 20 0.99 11.89 6.18
CA PHE A 20 0.45 10.95 7.14
C PHE A 20 0.38 11.53 8.56
N GLY A 21 0.50 12.86 8.72
CA GLY A 21 0.56 13.50 10.04
C GLY A 21 1.74 12.98 10.88
N ASP A 22 1.49 12.69 12.16
CA ASP A 22 2.51 12.20 13.11
C ASP A 22 2.70 10.68 13.09
N ASN A 23 2.18 9.98 12.06
CA ASN A 23 2.30 8.53 11.98
C ASN A 23 3.68 8.14 11.42
N ASP A 24 4.47 7.41 12.21
CA ASP A 24 5.74 6.80 11.76
C ASP A 24 5.51 5.51 10.94
N THR A 25 4.32 4.92 11.08
CA THR A 25 3.91 3.70 10.38
C THR A 25 2.47 3.79 9.91
N ILE A 26 2.20 3.22 8.74
CA ILE A 26 0.85 3.10 8.19
C ILE A 26 0.58 1.65 7.79
N ASP A 27 -0.63 1.16 8.01
CA ASP A 27 -1.09 -0.07 7.36
C ASP A 27 -1.73 0.32 6.03
N ALA A 28 -1.25 -0.29 4.94
CA ALA A 28 -1.71 0.02 3.60
C ALA A 28 -2.08 -1.25 2.83
N PHE A 29 -3.11 -1.13 1.99
CA PHE A 29 -3.52 -2.19 1.08
C PHE A 29 -2.73 -2.12 -0.22
N MET A 30 -2.17 -3.25 -0.65
CA MET A 30 -1.24 -3.31 -1.78
C MET A 30 -1.65 -4.40 -2.76
N ILE A 31 -1.75 -4.05 -4.05
CA ILE A 31 -1.96 -5.02 -5.13
C ILE A 31 -1.03 -4.73 -6.31
N HIS A 32 0.25 -5.10 -6.16
CA HIS A 32 1.26 -4.91 -7.19
C HIS A 32 2.31 -6.04 -7.13
N GLY A 33 2.94 -6.31 -8.28
CA GLY A 33 4.09 -7.21 -8.41
C GLY A 33 5.38 -6.51 -8.86
N GLU A 34 5.28 -5.28 -9.35
CA GLU A 34 6.40 -4.47 -9.82
C GLU A 34 6.70 -3.34 -8.84
N THR A 35 7.77 -2.59 -9.11
CA THR A 35 8.16 -1.39 -8.35
C THR A 35 8.75 -0.35 -9.31
N PHE A 36 8.83 0.90 -8.87
CA PHE A 36 9.48 1.98 -9.60
C PHE A 36 10.84 2.33 -8.98
N SER A 37 11.74 2.93 -9.77
CA SER A 37 12.91 3.63 -9.24
C SER A 37 12.54 5.04 -8.79
N VAL A 38 13.10 5.55 -7.68
CA VAL A 38 12.87 6.93 -7.24
C VAL A 38 13.42 7.91 -8.29
N PRO A 39 12.57 8.74 -8.94
CA PRO A 39 13.03 9.69 -9.95
C PRO A 39 13.87 10.83 -9.34
N GLU A 40 14.63 11.53 -10.19
CA GLU A 40 15.36 12.72 -9.77
C GLU A 40 14.40 13.81 -9.25
N GLY A 41 14.79 14.45 -8.16
CA GLY A 41 13.98 15.49 -7.51
C GLY A 41 12.80 14.95 -6.70
N CYS A 42 12.67 13.63 -6.55
CA CYS A 42 11.68 13.02 -5.66
C CYS A 42 12.29 12.62 -4.32
N HIS A 43 11.54 12.84 -3.26
CA HIS A 43 11.82 12.34 -1.92
C HIS A 43 11.09 11.02 -1.71
N LEU A 44 11.77 10.01 -1.15
CA LEU A 44 11.10 8.80 -0.67
C LEU A 44 10.33 9.14 0.61
N VAL A 45 9.04 8.87 0.63
CA VAL A 45 8.13 9.23 1.74
C VAL A 45 7.72 7.99 2.53
N VAL A 46 7.54 6.85 1.86
CA VAL A 46 7.13 5.60 2.50
C VAL A 46 7.95 4.45 1.93
N HIS A 47 8.32 3.51 2.79
CA HIS A 47 8.99 2.27 2.40
C HIS A 47 8.41 1.04 3.10
N GLY A 48 8.55 -0.13 2.47
CA GLY A 48 8.08 -1.42 3.00
C GLY A 48 9.18 -2.49 2.98
N GLN A 49 8.92 -3.61 3.66
CA GLN A 49 9.85 -4.74 3.76
C GLN A 49 10.09 -5.43 2.42
N HIS A 50 9.03 -5.62 1.62
CA HIS A 50 9.09 -6.37 0.35
C HIS A 50 9.14 -5.45 -0.89
N CYS A 51 8.91 -4.16 -0.71
CA CYS A 51 9.06 -3.14 -1.75
C CYS A 51 9.46 -1.84 -1.05
N ALA A 52 10.67 -1.36 -1.33
CA ALA A 52 11.25 -0.19 -0.67
C ALA A 52 10.62 1.13 -1.15
N ASN A 53 10.06 1.18 -2.36
CA ASN A 53 9.57 2.40 -2.97
C ASN A 53 8.03 2.39 -2.94
N GLN A 54 7.46 2.87 -1.82
CA GLN A 54 6.01 2.83 -1.59
C GLN A 54 5.32 4.16 -1.83
N ALA A 55 5.96 5.27 -1.49
CA ALA A 55 5.47 6.58 -1.88
C ALA A 55 6.62 7.56 -2.08
N ILE A 56 6.43 8.49 -3.00
CA ILE A 56 7.38 9.55 -3.33
C ILE A 56 6.68 10.89 -3.46
N GLN A 57 7.31 11.97 -2.98
CA GLN A 57 6.89 13.35 -3.21
C GLN A 57 7.84 14.02 -4.19
N TYR A 58 7.31 14.84 -5.12
CA TYR A 58 8.15 15.65 -5.99
C TYR A 58 8.52 16.99 -5.34
N ARG A 59 9.81 17.18 -5.05
CA ARG A 59 10.38 18.38 -4.42
C ARG A 59 9.56 18.83 -3.21
N ASP A 60 9.34 20.12 -3.03
CA ASP A 60 8.50 20.73 -2.00
C ASP A 60 7.01 20.87 -2.41
N GLN A 61 6.58 20.17 -3.46
CA GLN A 61 5.25 20.30 -4.05
C GLN A 61 4.22 19.37 -3.40
N TYR A 62 2.94 19.70 -3.58
CA TYR A 62 1.80 18.84 -3.20
C TYR A 62 1.53 17.74 -4.23
N ILE A 63 2.59 17.10 -4.73
CA ILE A 63 2.53 16.03 -5.73
C ILE A 63 3.12 14.78 -5.10
N ILE A 64 2.29 13.74 -4.96
CA ILE A 64 2.66 12.45 -4.37
C ILE A 64 2.32 11.30 -5.34
N GLY A 65 3.24 10.36 -5.49
CA GLY A 65 3.02 9.06 -6.12
C GLY A 65 2.98 7.97 -5.07
N THR A 66 2.09 6.99 -5.22
CA THR A 66 1.95 5.85 -4.30
C THR A 66 1.96 4.53 -5.07
N GLN A 67 2.51 3.48 -4.45
CA GLN A 67 2.48 2.11 -4.96
C GLN A 67 1.34 1.30 -4.33
N PHE A 68 0.95 1.66 -3.11
CA PHE A 68 -0.23 1.12 -2.41
C PHE A 68 -1.50 1.86 -2.83
N HIS A 69 -2.65 1.36 -2.40
CA HIS A 69 -3.97 1.86 -2.77
C HIS A 69 -4.65 2.61 -1.60
N PRO A 70 -4.40 3.92 -1.40
CA PRO A 70 -5.07 4.70 -0.37
C PRO A 70 -6.59 4.89 -0.64
N GLU A 71 -7.03 4.66 -1.86
CA GLU A 71 -8.40 4.90 -2.34
C GLU A 71 -9.36 3.72 -2.13
N ILE A 72 -8.84 2.56 -1.70
CA ILE A 72 -9.64 1.34 -1.69
C ILE A 72 -10.69 1.33 -0.57
N ASP A 73 -11.93 1.03 -0.95
CA ASP A 73 -13.06 0.86 -0.04
C ASP A 73 -13.54 -0.59 0.02
N THR A 74 -14.43 -0.90 0.95
CA THR A 74 -14.92 -2.27 1.18
C THR A 74 -15.46 -2.94 -0.08
N PRO A 75 -16.35 -2.32 -0.88
CA PRO A 75 -16.83 -2.95 -2.12
C PRO A 75 -15.71 -3.29 -3.10
N ARG A 76 -14.73 -2.39 -3.32
CA ARG A 76 -13.59 -2.67 -4.20
C ARG A 76 -12.71 -3.77 -3.63
N GLY A 77 -12.40 -3.73 -2.34
CA GLY A 77 -11.63 -4.77 -1.66
C GLY A 77 -12.24 -6.16 -1.81
N VAL A 78 -13.57 -6.28 -1.68
CA VAL A 78 -14.27 -7.55 -1.91
C VAL A 78 -14.12 -7.99 -3.37
N GLY A 79 -14.27 -7.07 -4.33
CA GLY A 79 -14.07 -7.38 -5.75
C GLY A 79 -12.67 -7.89 -6.09
N LEU A 80 -11.65 -7.48 -5.32
CA LEU A 80 -10.28 -7.97 -5.51
C LEU A 80 -10.11 -9.45 -5.12
N LEU A 81 -10.97 -10.01 -4.28
CA LEU A 81 -10.91 -11.43 -3.92
C LEU A 81 -11.18 -12.33 -5.14
N ASP A 82 -11.98 -11.85 -6.10
CA ASP A 82 -12.31 -12.58 -7.32
C ASP A 82 -11.25 -12.41 -8.43
N MET A 83 -10.29 -11.50 -8.26
CA MET A 83 -9.26 -11.27 -9.26
C MET A 83 -8.28 -12.43 -9.35
N LYS A 84 -7.95 -12.81 -10.59
CA LYS A 84 -6.94 -13.81 -10.90
C LYS A 84 -5.56 -13.15 -11.02
N GLU A 85 -5.07 -12.61 -9.92
CA GLU A 85 -3.71 -12.08 -9.86
C GLU A 85 -2.69 -13.19 -9.61
N PRO A 86 -1.47 -13.07 -10.19
CA PRO A 86 -0.34 -13.92 -9.82
C PRO A 86 -0.10 -13.83 -8.30
N CYS A 87 0.15 -14.98 -7.68
CA CYS A 87 0.50 -15.10 -6.26
C CYS A 87 -0.62 -14.78 -5.25
N LEU A 88 -1.87 -14.54 -5.68
CA LEU A 88 -3.05 -14.53 -4.79
C LEU A 88 -3.75 -15.88 -4.85
N TYR A 89 -3.84 -16.56 -3.70
CA TYR A 89 -4.44 -17.89 -3.57
C TYR A 89 -5.32 -17.98 -2.32
N TRP A 90 -6.40 -18.77 -2.41
CA TRP A 90 -7.11 -19.29 -1.25
C TRP A 90 -6.24 -20.33 -0.54
N GLN A 91 -6.36 -20.49 0.77
CA GLN A 91 -5.60 -21.48 1.54
C GLN A 91 -5.81 -22.90 0.99
N ARG A 92 -7.04 -23.26 0.62
CA ARG A 92 -7.36 -24.54 -0.02
C ARG A 92 -6.62 -24.79 -1.34
N GLU A 93 -6.32 -23.73 -2.10
CA GLU A 93 -5.56 -23.84 -3.35
C GLU A 93 -4.09 -24.10 -3.04
N ILE A 94 -3.54 -23.42 -2.02
CA ILE A 94 -2.17 -23.64 -1.53
C ILE A 94 -2.00 -25.06 -1.00
N ASP A 95 -2.97 -25.55 -0.23
CA ASP A 95 -2.94 -26.89 0.35
C ASP A 95 -2.88 -27.98 -0.72
N ALA A 96 -3.53 -27.75 -1.86
CA ALA A 96 -3.53 -28.64 -3.02
C ALA A 96 -2.24 -28.55 -3.88
N MET A 97 -1.40 -27.52 -3.69
CA MET A 97 -0.15 -27.38 -4.43
C MET A 97 0.92 -28.37 -3.97
N THR A 98 1.70 -28.85 -4.93
CA THR A 98 2.96 -29.55 -4.67
C THR A 98 4.00 -28.63 -4.01
N PRO A 99 5.03 -29.18 -3.34
CA PRO A 99 6.11 -28.36 -2.77
C PRO A 99 6.83 -27.47 -3.81
N GLU A 100 7.03 -27.97 -5.04
CA GLU A 100 7.66 -27.22 -6.13
C GLU A 100 6.80 -26.03 -6.59
N GLU A 101 5.50 -26.24 -6.72
CA GLU A 101 4.56 -25.15 -7.02
C GLU A 101 4.54 -24.10 -5.92
N ARG A 102 4.56 -24.49 -4.65
CA ARG A 102 4.62 -23.53 -3.54
C ARG A 102 5.89 -22.69 -3.58
N ALA A 103 7.03 -23.29 -3.92
CA ALA A 103 8.30 -22.59 -4.00
C ALA A 103 8.37 -21.54 -5.14
N THR A 104 7.56 -21.70 -6.18
CA THR A 104 7.59 -20.83 -7.37
C THR A 104 6.40 -19.88 -7.49
N LYS A 105 5.23 -20.25 -6.95
CA LYS A 105 3.99 -19.49 -7.07
C LYS A 105 3.68 -18.61 -5.86
N LEU A 106 4.26 -18.89 -4.70
CA LEU A 106 3.99 -18.10 -3.49
C LEU A 106 5.00 -16.96 -3.34
N SER A 107 4.50 -15.80 -2.93
CA SER A 107 5.33 -14.66 -2.56
C SER A 107 5.24 -14.45 -1.05
N PRO A 108 6.37 -14.23 -0.35
CA PRO A 108 6.34 -13.87 1.08
C PRO A 108 5.64 -12.53 1.35
N GLY A 109 5.48 -11.68 0.33
CA GLY A 109 4.75 -10.42 0.41
C GLY A 109 3.28 -10.52 0.00
N ALA A 110 2.73 -11.74 -0.14
CA ALA A 110 1.33 -11.97 -0.49
C ALA A 110 0.57 -12.65 0.66
N MET A 111 -0.56 -12.05 1.07
CA MET A 111 -1.54 -12.70 1.93
C MET A 111 -2.39 -13.70 1.14
N THR A 112 -2.98 -14.68 1.84
CA THR A 112 -4.05 -15.50 1.26
C THR A 112 -5.32 -14.69 1.07
N ARG A 113 -6.18 -15.13 0.15
CA ARG A 113 -7.52 -14.53 -0.02
C ARG A 113 -8.35 -14.61 1.26
N ASP A 114 -8.23 -15.71 2.00
CA ASP A 114 -8.91 -15.89 3.29
C ASP A 114 -8.51 -14.81 4.30
N ALA A 115 -7.20 -14.56 4.45
CA ALA A 115 -6.69 -13.53 5.36
C ALA A 115 -7.06 -12.12 4.89
N ILE A 116 -7.13 -11.90 3.56
CA ILE A 116 -7.60 -10.63 3.02
C ILE A 116 -9.08 -10.44 3.36
N GLN A 117 -9.91 -11.45 3.10
CA GLN A 117 -11.33 -11.43 3.38
C GLN A 117 -11.61 -11.16 4.88
N GLU A 118 -10.92 -11.86 5.77
CA GLU A 118 -11.02 -11.63 7.22
C GLU A 118 -10.68 -10.17 7.58
N GLY A 119 -9.63 -9.60 6.98
CA GLY A 119 -9.27 -8.20 7.17
C GLY A 119 -10.35 -7.23 6.72
N ILE A 120 -10.99 -7.50 5.57
CA ILE A 120 -12.13 -6.71 5.07
C ILE A 120 -13.30 -6.78 6.05
N GLU A 121 -13.67 -7.99 6.47
CA GLU A 121 -14.78 -8.25 7.40
C GLU A 121 -14.54 -7.60 8.78
N ALA A 122 -13.28 -7.59 9.24
CA ALA A 122 -12.84 -6.88 10.44
C ALA A 122 -12.78 -5.35 10.29
N GLY A 123 -13.14 -4.82 9.13
CA GLY A 123 -13.22 -3.40 8.84
C GLY A 123 -11.86 -2.70 8.69
N ARG A 124 -10.78 -3.42 8.36
CA ARG A 124 -9.44 -2.83 8.18
C ARG A 124 -9.45 -1.67 7.19
N LEU A 125 -10.07 -1.83 6.02
CA LEU A 125 -10.15 -0.76 5.00
C LEU A 125 -10.72 0.55 5.55
N LYS A 126 -11.74 0.48 6.42
CA LYS A 126 -12.33 1.68 7.03
C LYS A 126 -11.37 2.33 8.04
N LYS A 127 -10.59 1.53 8.76
CA LYS A 127 -9.58 2.01 9.72
C LYS A 127 -8.41 2.66 8.97
N ASP A 128 -7.90 2.00 7.93
CA ASP A 128 -6.81 2.51 7.10
C ASP A 128 -7.21 3.83 6.45
N TYR A 129 -8.45 3.95 5.97
CA TYR A 129 -8.96 5.19 5.38
C TYR A 129 -8.90 6.40 6.32
N VAL A 130 -9.00 6.22 7.65
CA VAL A 130 -8.84 7.35 8.59
C VAL A 130 -7.45 7.97 8.48
N VAL A 131 -6.42 7.14 8.29
CA VAL A 131 -5.03 7.57 8.08
C VAL A 131 -4.86 8.08 6.64
N MET A 132 -5.34 7.33 5.65
CA MET A 132 -5.19 7.68 4.23
C MET A 132 -5.94 8.96 3.85
N LYS A 133 -6.99 9.33 4.58
CA LYS A 133 -7.67 10.62 4.40
C LYS A 133 -6.70 11.80 4.54
N LYS A 134 -5.71 11.72 5.42
CA LYS A 134 -4.73 12.80 5.59
C LYS A 134 -3.91 13.02 4.33
N LEU A 135 -3.57 11.95 3.60
CA LEU A 135 -2.88 12.03 2.32
C LEU A 135 -3.70 12.85 1.30
N PHE A 136 -5.01 12.57 1.20
CA PHE A 136 -5.90 13.31 0.31
C PHE A 136 -6.12 14.75 0.76
N ASP A 137 -6.25 14.99 2.06
CA ASP A 137 -6.39 16.35 2.60
C ASP A 137 -5.14 17.19 2.31
N THR A 138 -3.95 16.65 2.55
CA THR A 138 -2.68 17.31 2.23
C THR A 138 -2.54 17.52 0.73
N TRP A 139 -2.93 16.57 -0.12
CA TRP A 139 -2.93 16.78 -1.57
C TRP A 139 -3.84 17.95 -1.98
N ALA A 140 -5.03 18.04 -1.38
CA ALA A 140 -6.00 19.10 -1.67
C ALA A 140 -5.53 20.51 -1.25
N GLU A 141 -4.70 20.63 -0.21
CA GLU A 141 -4.08 21.90 0.20
C GLU A 141 -3.29 22.56 -0.94
N GLY A 142 -2.72 21.76 -1.86
CA GLY A 142 -2.00 22.25 -3.04
C GLY A 142 -2.84 23.07 -4.00
N PHE A 143 -4.17 22.91 -4.00
CA PHE A 143 -5.08 23.69 -4.85
C PHE A 143 -5.63 24.94 -4.16
N MET A 144 -5.52 25.03 -2.84
CA MET A 144 -6.15 26.07 -2.03
C MET A 144 -5.22 27.24 -1.73
N ASN A 145 -3.90 27.06 -1.93
CA ASN A 145 -2.86 28.04 -1.61
C ASN A 145 -2.36 28.83 -2.84
N HIS A 146 -3.21 28.97 -3.87
CA HIS A 146 -2.97 29.77 -5.07
C HIS A 146 -4.03 30.86 -5.20
#